data_AF-T1HE41-F1
#
_entry.id   AF-T1HE41-F1
#
_cell.length_a   1.000
_cell.length_b   1.000
_cell.length_c   1.000
_cell.angle_alpha   90.00
_cell.angle_beta   90.00
_cell.angle_gamma   90.00
#
_symmetry.space_group_name_H-M   'P 1'
#
loop_
_entity.id
_entity.type
_entity.pdbx_description
1 polymer ?
#
loop_
_entity_poly.entity_id
_entity_poly.type
_entity_poly.pdbx_seq_one_letter_code
_entity_poly.pdbx_strand_id
1 'polypeptide(L)'
;FRADWNNYYLEAEATLNVPLVLLGDYTVKGQVLVLPIVGNGKCNLTFDNFVAKLTAKGHEITKGKEKYMEIDKFTFDLETSKLRVFLGNLFNGDKALGNNMNVFLNENWQEILKELKPAISKAFGEAFRSIGNSVFSRIPLNQIAPK
;
A
#
# COMPACT_ATOMS: atom_id res chain seq x y z
N PHE A 1 -1.54 -18.31 2.49
CA PHE A 1 -0.19 -18.04 3.03
C PHE A 1 0.74 -19.15 2.57
N ARG A 2 1.94 -18.80 2.09
CA ARG A 2 3.00 -19.69 1.63
C ARG A 2 4.32 -19.24 2.26
N ALA A 3 5.09 -20.17 2.81
CA ALA A 3 6.41 -19.91 3.36
C ALA A 3 7.43 -20.87 2.73
N ASP A 4 8.52 -20.31 2.22
CA ASP A 4 9.70 -21.02 1.75
C ASP A 4 10.89 -20.58 2.61
N TRP A 5 11.12 -21.34 3.67
CA TRP A 5 12.13 -21.04 4.68
C TRP A 5 13.57 -21.23 4.16
N ASN A 6 13.77 -22.09 3.15
CA ASN A 6 15.08 -22.30 2.53
C ASN A 6 15.53 -21.06 1.74
N ASN A 7 14.56 -20.34 1.16
CA ASN A 7 14.81 -19.11 0.41
C ASN A 7 14.45 -17.83 1.19
N TYR A 8 14.12 -17.95 2.48
CA TYR A 8 13.66 -16.85 3.34
C TYR A 8 12.58 -15.99 2.67
N TYR A 9 11.62 -16.67 2.03
CA TYR A 9 10.57 -16.06 1.24
C TYR A 9 9.20 -16.37 1.84
N LEU A 10 8.44 -15.32 2.13
CA LEU A 10 7.08 -15.42 2.65
C LEU A 10 6.12 -14.74 1.69
N GLU A 11 4.95 -15.33 1.52
CA GLU A 11 3.90 -14.79 0.68
C GLU A 11 2.53 -14.97 1.32
N ALA A 12 1.74 -13.91 1.30
CA ALA A 12 0.38 -13.91 1.80
C ALA A 12 -0.52 -13.14 0.85
N GLU A 13 -1.80 -13.50 0.88
CA GLU A 13 -2.86 -12.69 0.29
C GLU A 13 -3.77 -12.24 1.43
N ALA A 14 -4.13 -10.97 1.42
CA ALA A 14 -5.08 -10.38 2.34
C ALA A 14 -6.26 -9.83 1.55
N THR A 15 -7.47 -10.24 1.91
CA THR A 15 -8.70 -9.77 1.27
C THR A 15 -9.57 -9.07 2.31
N LEU A 16 -10.24 -8.00 1.91
CA LEU A 16 -11.20 -7.28 2.75
C LEU A 16 -12.59 -7.37 2.13
N ASN A 17 -13.53 -7.94 2.88
CA ASN A 17 -14.93 -8.08 2.49
C ASN A 17 -15.74 -6.79 2.70
N VAL A 18 -15.11 -5.75 3.23
CA VAL A 18 -15.67 -4.41 3.40
C VAL A 18 -14.78 -3.39 2.69
N PRO A 19 -15.33 -2.25 2.24
CA PRO A 19 -14.51 -1.23 1.62
C PRO A 19 -13.38 -0.75 2.54
N LEU A 20 -12.16 -0.68 2.00
CA LEU A 20 -11.04 -0.05 2.67
C LEU A 20 -11.12 1.44 2.42
N VAL A 21 -11.21 2.24 3.49
CA VAL A 21 -11.29 3.70 3.40
C VAL A 21 -10.01 4.32 3.93
N LEU A 22 -9.33 5.08 3.08
CA LEU A 22 -8.17 5.89 3.44
C LEU A 22 -8.61 7.36 3.46
N LEU A 23 -8.56 7.94 4.67
CA LEU A 23 -8.80 9.35 4.92
C LEU A 23 -7.49 10.02 5.27
N GLY A 24 -7.29 11.23 4.77
CA GLY A 24 -6.05 11.96 5.06
C GLY A 24 -6.09 13.40 4.61
N ASP A 25 -5.01 14.09 4.94
CA ASP A 25 -4.68 15.37 4.33
C ASP A 25 -3.90 15.13 3.03
N TYR A 26 -4.18 15.92 2.01
CA TYR A 26 -3.48 15.85 0.73
C TYR A 26 -3.02 17.24 0.31
N THR A 27 -1.99 17.26 -0.53
CA THR A 27 -1.59 18.42 -1.32
C THR A 27 -1.18 17.93 -2.69
N VAL A 28 -1.73 18.55 -3.73
CA VAL A 28 -1.43 18.22 -5.12
C VAL A 28 -1.17 19.49 -5.90
N LYS A 29 -0.16 19.44 -6.76
CA LYS A 29 0.11 20.45 -7.78
C LYS A 29 0.80 19.76 -8.94
N GLY A 30 0.14 19.69 -10.08
CA GLY A 30 0.69 19.02 -11.25
C GLY A 30 -0.38 18.72 -12.27
N GLN A 31 -0.26 17.54 -12.87
CA GLN A 31 -1.16 17.05 -13.91
C GLN A 31 -1.54 15.61 -13.57
N VAL A 32 -2.82 15.29 -13.71
CA VAL A 32 -3.33 13.91 -13.62
C VAL A 32 -3.78 13.52 -15.01
N LEU A 33 -3.17 12.47 -15.56
CA LEU A 33 -3.26 12.13 -16.98
C LEU A 33 -2.89 13.33 -17.86
N VAL A 34 -3.90 14.05 -18.36
CA VAL A 34 -3.74 15.24 -19.21
C VAL A 34 -4.29 16.53 -18.58
N LEU A 35 -4.95 16.45 -17.42
CA LEU A 35 -5.61 17.60 -16.81
C LEU A 35 -4.78 18.20 -15.68
N PRO A 36 -4.57 19.53 -15.65
CA PRO A 36 -3.92 20.18 -14.54
C PRO A 36 -4.77 20.06 -13.28
N ILE A 37 -4.12 19.80 -12.15
CA ILE A 37 -4.75 19.70 -10.84
C ILE A 37 -3.92 20.46 -9.81
N VAL A 38 -4.62 21.21 -8.97
CA VAL A 38 -4.03 21.89 -7.81
C VAL A 38 -5.05 21.88 -6.68
N GLY A 39 -4.58 21.63 -5.46
CA GLY A 39 -5.44 21.66 -4.28
C GLY A 39 -4.74 21.14 -3.04
N ASN A 40 -5.29 21.49 -1.90
CA ASN A 40 -4.85 21.01 -0.60
C ASN A 40 -6.06 20.92 0.33
N GLY A 41 -6.18 19.83 1.08
CA GLY A 41 -7.34 19.62 1.93
C GLY A 41 -7.49 18.18 2.37
N LYS A 42 -8.74 17.77 2.62
CA LYS A 42 -9.05 16.38 2.98
C LYS A 42 -9.27 15.52 1.73
N CYS A 43 -8.72 14.32 1.74
CA CYS A 43 -8.98 13.28 0.76
C CYS A 43 -9.76 12.10 1.37
N ASN A 44 -10.52 11.43 0.53
CA ASN A 44 -11.10 10.11 0.81
C ASN A 44 -10.85 9.21 -0.41
N LEU A 45 -10.09 8.13 -0.18
CA LEU A 45 -9.90 7.06 -1.15
C LEU A 45 -10.59 5.82 -0.61
N THR A 46 -11.60 5.33 -1.32
CA THR A 46 -12.33 4.12 -0.94
C THR A 46 -12.07 3.01 -1.97
N PHE A 47 -11.55 1.88 -1.51
CA PHE A 47 -11.23 0.70 -2.33
C PHE A 47 -12.24 -0.40 -2.04
N ASP A 48 -12.99 -0.84 -3.05
CA ASP A 48 -13.95 -1.94 -2.94
C ASP A 48 -13.29 -3.29 -3.26
N ASN A 49 -13.70 -4.36 -2.57
CA ASN A 49 -13.16 -5.71 -2.76
C ASN A 49 -11.64 -5.70 -2.79
N PHE A 50 -11.05 -5.10 -1.77
CA PHE A 50 -9.62 -4.88 -1.70
C PHE A 50 -8.88 -6.21 -1.52
N VAL A 51 -7.87 -6.44 -2.34
CA VAL A 51 -6.96 -7.58 -2.27
C VAL A 51 -5.54 -7.05 -2.23
N ALA A 52 -4.71 -7.55 -1.31
CA ALA A 52 -3.29 -7.27 -1.27
C ALA A 52 -2.49 -8.56 -1.33
N LYS A 53 -1.57 -8.63 -2.30
CA LYS A 53 -0.52 -9.64 -2.37
C LYS A 53 0.70 -9.10 -1.64
N LEU A 54 1.09 -9.80 -0.60
CA LEU A 54 2.19 -9.43 0.30
C LEU A 54 3.33 -10.41 0.08
N THR A 55 4.53 -9.91 -0.17
CA THR A 55 5.74 -10.75 -0.21
C THR A 55 6.81 -10.18 0.68
N ALA A 56 7.48 -11.04 1.43
CA ALA A 56 8.66 -10.69 2.20
C ALA A 56 9.82 -11.58 1.76
N LYS A 57 10.96 -10.97 1.44
CA LYS A 57 12.21 -11.66 1.18
C LYS A 57 13.25 -11.17 2.17
N GLY A 58 13.99 -12.10 2.75
CA GLY A 58 15.01 -11.82 3.74
C GLY A 58 16.22 -12.74 3.65
N HIS A 59 16.95 -12.78 4.75
CA HIS A 59 18.08 -13.67 4.97
C HIS A 59 18.17 -14.07 6.45
N GLU A 60 18.98 -15.10 6.75
CA GLU A 60 19.28 -15.49 8.13
C GLU A 60 20.34 -14.59 8.75
N ILE A 61 20.10 -14.19 9.99
CA ILE A 61 21.09 -13.56 10.86
C ILE A 61 21.26 -14.40 12.13
N THR A 62 22.49 -14.49 12.64
CA THR A 62 22.78 -15.19 13.91
C THR A 62 22.97 -14.18 15.03
N LYS A 63 22.26 -14.36 16.16
CA LYS A 63 22.46 -13.59 17.39
C LYS A 63 22.71 -14.55 18.55
N GLY A 64 23.96 -14.61 19.00
CA GLY A 64 24.38 -15.58 20.01
C GLY A 64 24.34 -17.01 19.45
N LYS A 65 23.50 -17.88 20.03
CA LYS A 65 23.32 -19.27 19.58
C LYS A 65 22.05 -19.48 18.74
N GLU A 66 21.24 -18.44 18.59
CA GLU A 66 19.96 -18.49 17.88
C GLU A 66 20.06 -17.83 16.51
N LYS A 67 19.28 -18.34 15.57
CA LYS A 67 19.16 -17.86 14.19
C LYS A 67 17.82 -17.15 14.03
N TYR A 68 17.79 -16.02 13.33
CA TYR A 68 16.61 -15.19 13.10
C TYR A 68 16.51 -14.83 11.62
N MET A 69 15.32 -14.41 11.19
CA MET A 69 15.14 -13.83 9.86
C MET A 69 15.25 -12.31 9.93
N GLU A 70 15.97 -11.71 8.99
CA GLU A 70 15.92 -10.27 8.71
C GLU A 70 15.30 -10.06 7.33
N ILE A 71 14.26 -9.22 7.25
CA ILE A 71 13.58 -8.87 6.01
C ILE A 71 14.37 -7.75 5.31
N ASP A 72 14.81 -8.04 4.09
CA ASP A 72 15.46 -7.11 3.17
C ASP A 72 14.43 -6.32 2.36
N LYS A 73 13.38 -7.00 1.90
CA LYS A 73 12.36 -6.39 1.06
C LYS A 73 10.99 -6.90 1.43
N PHE A 74 10.06 -5.98 1.56
CA PHE A 74 8.65 -6.26 1.66
C PHE A 74 7.94 -5.60 0.48
N THR A 75 7.16 -6.36 -0.27
CA THR A 75 6.37 -5.86 -1.40
C THR A 75 4.90 -5.92 -1.04
N PHE A 76 4.20 -4.83 -1.34
CA PHE A 76 2.77 -4.69 -1.20
C PHE A 76 2.20 -4.39 -2.59
N ASP A 77 1.54 -5.37 -3.20
CA ASP A 77 0.81 -5.17 -4.45
C ASP A 77 -0.69 -5.25 -4.15
N LEU A 78 -1.43 -4.26 -4.62
CA LEU A 78 -2.85 -4.12 -4.32
C LEU A 78 -3.68 -4.27 -5.58
N GLU A 79 -4.85 -4.85 -5.42
CA GLU A 79 -5.91 -4.95 -6.42
C GLU A 79 -7.23 -4.54 -5.77
N THR A 80 -8.12 -3.95 -6.57
CA THR A 80 -9.45 -3.52 -6.13
C THR A 80 -10.38 -3.55 -7.33
N SER A 81 -11.66 -3.84 -7.11
CA SER A 81 -12.66 -3.78 -8.19
C SER A 81 -13.09 -2.35 -8.52
N LYS A 82 -12.95 -1.42 -7.57
CA LYS A 82 -13.29 0.00 -7.75
C LYS A 82 -12.53 0.86 -6.74
N LEU A 83 -11.88 1.89 -7.25
CA LEU A 83 -11.44 3.03 -6.45
C LEU A 83 -12.46 4.17 -6.59
N ARG A 84 -12.89 4.73 -5.47
CA ARG A 84 -13.58 6.03 -5.42
C ARG A 84 -12.64 7.07 -4.83
N VAL A 85 -12.53 8.20 -5.52
CA VAL A 85 -11.64 9.30 -5.14
C VAL A 85 -12.47 10.53 -4.80
N PHE A 86 -12.19 11.15 -3.68
CA PHE A 86 -12.67 12.48 -3.37
C PHE A 86 -11.54 13.34 -2.84
N LEU A 87 -11.35 14.50 -3.47
CA LEU A 87 -10.41 15.52 -3.07
C LEU A 87 -11.19 16.83 -2.80
N GLY A 88 -11.16 17.28 -1.54
CA GLY A 88 -11.77 18.54 -1.13
C GLY A 88 -10.86 19.74 -1.40
N ASN A 89 -11.42 20.93 -1.59
CA ASN A 89 -10.66 22.19 -1.79
C ASN A 89 -9.68 22.14 -2.99
N LEU A 90 -10.10 21.50 -4.08
CA LEU A 90 -9.43 21.65 -5.38
C LEU A 90 -9.64 23.06 -5.92
N PHE A 91 -8.66 23.57 -6.68
CA PHE A 91 -8.71 24.87 -7.36
C PHE A 91 -9.10 26.03 -6.44
N ASN A 92 -8.52 26.07 -5.23
CA ASN A 92 -8.81 27.06 -4.19
C ASN A 92 -10.30 27.14 -3.81
N GLY A 93 -11.01 26.01 -3.87
CA GLY A 93 -12.40 25.91 -3.44
C GLY A 93 -13.44 26.19 -4.53
N ASP A 94 -13.02 26.34 -5.80
CA ASP A 94 -13.97 26.42 -6.92
C ASP A 94 -14.77 25.11 -7.02
N LYS A 95 -16.06 25.18 -6.70
CA LYS A 95 -16.94 24.01 -6.64
C LYS A 95 -17.18 23.38 -8.01
N ALA A 96 -17.25 24.18 -9.08
CA ALA A 96 -17.52 23.66 -10.41
C ALA A 96 -16.32 22.86 -10.91
N LEU A 97 -15.12 23.45 -10.84
CA LEU A 97 -13.88 22.79 -11.24
C LEU A 97 -13.57 21.60 -10.33
N GLY A 98 -13.74 21.74 -9.02
CA GLY A 98 -13.51 20.67 -8.06
C GLY A 98 -14.44 19.48 -8.26
N ASN A 99 -15.73 19.72 -8.50
CA ASN A 99 -16.69 18.63 -8.75
C ASN A 99 -16.39 17.91 -10.07
N ASN A 100 -16.13 18.65 -11.15
CA ASN A 100 -15.81 18.06 -12.45
C ASN A 100 -14.51 17.26 -12.40
N MET A 101 -13.50 17.75 -11.67
CA MET A 101 -12.25 17.01 -11.47
C MET A 101 -12.48 15.72 -10.68
N ASN A 102 -13.30 15.75 -9.62
CA ASN A 102 -13.64 14.52 -8.90
C ASN A 102 -14.39 13.52 -9.80
N VAL A 103 -15.31 13.96 -10.67
CA VAL A 103 -15.95 13.09 -11.66
C VAL A 103 -14.90 12.44 -12.57
N PHE A 104 -14.01 13.25 -13.14
CA PHE A 104 -12.93 12.77 -14.00
C PHE A 104 -12.03 11.73 -13.31
N LEU A 105 -11.64 11.96 -12.05
CA LEU A 105 -10.84 11.02 -11.27
C LEU A 105 -11.57 9.67 -11.06
N ASN A 106 -12.89 9.70 -10.82
CA ASN A 106 -13.69 8.50 -10.59
C ASN A 106 -14.01 7.73 -11.87
N GLU A 107 -14.15 8.41 -13.00
CA GLU A 107 -14.31 7.81 -14.33
C GLU A 107 -13.01 7.12 -14.77
N ASN A 108 -11.87 7.75 -14.51
CA ASN A 108 -10.54 7.26 -14.91
C ASN A 108 -9.80 6.51 -13.78
N TRP A 109 -10.52 6.04 -12.77
CA TRP A 109 -9.95 5.54 -11.51
C TRP A 109 -8.88 4.44 -11.68
N GLN A 110 -8.94 3.63 -12.74
CA GLN A 110 -7.96 2.57 -13.01
C GLN A 110 -6.58 3.16 -13.33
N GLU A 111 -6.53 4.19 -14.18
CA GLU A 111 -5.29 4.88 -14.50
C GLU A 111 -4.79 5.69 -13.30
N ILE A 112 -5.71 6.31 -12.54
CA ILE A 112 -5.35 6.98 -11.28
C ILE A 112 -4.70 5.98 -10.31
N LEU A 113 -5.29 4.80 -10.15
CA LEU A 113 -4.75 3.77 -9.28
C LEU A 113 -3.37 3.31 -9.76
N LYS A 114 -3.18 3.15 -11.07
CA LYS A 114 -1.89 2.78 -11.67
C LYS A 114 -0.80 3.81 -11.37
N GLU A 115 -1.11 5.10 -11.41
CA GLU A 115 -0.19 6.18 -11.02
C GLU A 115 0.11 6.18 -9.52
N LEU A 116 -0.89 5.90 -8.67
CA LEU A 116 -0.73 5.91 -7.21
C LEU A 116 -0.05 4.65 -6.66
N LYS A 117 -0.24 3.49 -7.32
CA LYS A 117 0.26 2.17 -6.89
C LYS A 117 1.73 2.19 -6.47
N PRO A 118 2.69 2.73 -7.26
CA PRO A 118 4.10 2.75 -6.87
C PRO A 118 4.36 3.45 -5.53
N ALA A 119 3.71 4.59 -5.29
CA ALA A 119 3.87 5.35 -4.04
C ALA A 119 3.25 4.60 -2.85
N ILE A 120 2.07 4.02 -3.03
CA ILE A 120 1.39 3.20 -2.01
C ILE A 120 2.24 1.96 -1.69
N SER A 121 2.67 1.21 -2.70
CA SER A 121 3.52 0.02 -2.56
C SER A 121 4.82 0.33 -1.83
N LYS A 122 5.45 1.48 -2.12
CA LYS A 122 6.66 1.92 -1.42
C LYS A 122 6.37 2.22 0.05
N ALA A 123 5.37 3.04 0.34
CA ALA A 123 5.03 3.46 1.70
C ALA A 123 4.67 2.25 2.59
N PHE A 124 3.79 1.36 2.11
CA PHE A 124 3.43 0.15 2.83
C PHE A 124 4.57 -0.87 2.88
N GLY A 125 5.37 -0.99 1.82
CA GLY A 125 6.56 -1.86 1.81
C GLY A 125 7.57 -1.47 2.90
N GLU A 126 7.87 -0.19 3.04
CA GLU A 126 8.76 0.32 4.09
C GLU A 126 8.16 0.11 5.49
N ALA A 127 6.87 0.44 5.68
CA ALA A 127 6.18 0.27 6.95
C ALA A 127 6.13 -1.21 7.39
N PHE A 128 5.69 -2.11 6.49
CA PHE A 128 5.58 -3.54 6.81
C PHE A 128 6.94 -4.22 6.93
N ARG A 129 7.98 -3.78 6.20
CA ARG A 129 9.35 -4.24 6.45
C ARG A 129 9.78 -3.91 7.87
N SER A 130 9.56 -2.67 8.33
CA SER A 130 9.90 -2.26 9.69
C SER A 130 9.14 -3.07 10.75
N ILE A 131 7.83 -3.23 10.57
CA ILE A 131 6.99 -4.04 11.47
C ILE A 131 7.47 -5.49 11.49
N GLY A 132 7.67 -6.11 10.33
CA GLY A 132 8.13 -7.48 10.21
C GLY A 132 9.48 -7.71 10.88
N ASN A 133 10.45 -6.81 10.68
CA ASN A 133 11.75 -6.88 11.36
C ASN A 133 11.63 -6.74 12.88
N SER A 134 10.69 -5.93 13.39
CA SER A 134 10.45 -5.84 14.83
C SER A 134 9.95 -7.16 15.44
N VAL A 135 9.25 -7.97 14.65
CA VAL A 135 8.72 -9.29 15.04
C VAL A 135 9.79 -10.37 14.86
N PHE A 136 10.34 -10.53 13.65
CA PHE A 136 11.30 -11.60 13.34
C PHE A 136 12.64 -11.45 14.07
N SER A 137 12.99 -10.25 14.54
CA SER A 137 14.17 -10.05 15.38
C SER A 137 14.03 -10.64 16.80
N ARG A 138 12.83 -11.03 17.22
CA ARG A 138 12.52 -11.57 18.55
C ARG A 138 12.19 -13.05 18.56
N ILE A 139 11.89 -13.63 17.40
CA ILE A 139 11.44 -15.03 17.27
C ILE A 139 12.51 -15.83 16.50
N PRO A 140 13.21 -16.77 17.15
CA PRO A 140 14.17 -17.63 16.47
C PRO A 140 13.53 -18.47 15.36
N LEU A 141 14.27 -18.71 14.28
CA LEU A 141 13.82 -19.50 13.12
C LEU A 141 13.37 -20.90 13.50
N ASN A 142 14.02 -21.55 14.47
CA ASN A 142 13.66 -22.90 14.94
C ASN A 142 12.26 -22.98 15.60
N GLN A 143 11.62 -21.85 15.92
CA GLN A 143 10.26 -21.80 16.47
C GLN A 143 9.19 -21.60 15.40
N ILE A 144 9.55 -21.15 14.20
CA ILE A 144 8.60 -20.74 13.14
C ILE A 144 8.80 -21.50 11.83
N ALA A 145 10.01 -21.97 11.54
CA ALA A 145 10.30 -22.82 10.42
C ALA A 145 10.06 -24.29 10.81
N PRO A 146 9.29 -25.07 10.03
CA PRO A 146 9.17 -26.51 10.24
C PRO A 146 10.53 -27.19 10.09
N LYS A 147 10.70 -28.32 10.77
CA LYS A 147 11.91 -29.16 10.71
C LYS A 147 12.10 -29.80 9.34
#